data_AF-A0A2V5XJ66-F1
#
_entry.id   AF-A0A2V5XJ66-F1
#
_cell.length_a   1.000
_cell.length_b   1.000
_cell.length_c   1.000
_cell.angle_alpha   90.00
_cell.angle_beta   90.00
_cell.angle_gamma   90.00
#
_symmetry.space_group_name_H-M   'P 1'
#
loop_
_entity.id
_entity.type
_entity.pdbx_description
1 polymer ?
#
loop_
_entity_poly.entity_id
_entity_poly.type
_entity_poly.pdbx_seq_one_letter_code
_entity_poly.pdbx_strand_id
1 'polypeptide(L)' 'MNRYLDMVDSPAHVKKLKLDQLQQLAEEIRHELITVLSKNGGHLGPNLGVVELTIALHRVFSTPKDRFVWDVSHQ' A
#
# COMPACT_ATOMS: atom_id res chain seq x y z
N MET A 1 -4.41 17.24 -10.19
CA MET A 1 -4.14 17.10 -8.74
C MET A 1 -3.14 15.98 -8.60
N ASN A 2 -2.10 16.13 -7.78
CA ASN A 2 -1.11 15.06 -7.58
C ASN A 2 -1.72 13.97 -6.67
N ARG A 3 -1.50 12.69 -7.01
CA ARG A 3 -1.91 11.55 -6.17
C ARG A 3 -0.94 11.40 -5.00
N TYR A 4 -1.41 10.92 -3.85
CA TYR A 4 -0.51 10.57 -2.74
C TYR A 4 0.41 9.41 -3.10
N LEU A 5 -0.09 8.43 -3.86
CA LEU A 5 0.69 7.29 -4.34
C LEU A 5 1.95 7.72 -5.10
N ASP A 6 1.84 8.76 -5.93
CA ASP A 6 2.96 9.29 -6.74
C ASP A 6 4.03 10.01 -5.88
N MET A 7 3.77 10.21 -4.57
CA MET A 7 4.69 10.87 -3.64
C MET A 7 5.31 9.90 -2.62
N VAL A 8 4.92 8.62 -2.61
CA VAL A 8 5.41 7.62 -1.65
C VAL A 8 6.57 6.82 -2.26
N ASP A 9 7.77 7.38 -2.21
CA ASP A 9 9.02 6.69 -2.61
C ASP A 9 9.66 5.86 -1.48
N SER A 10 9.17 6.01 -0.25
CA SER A 10 9.69 5.28 0.92
C SER A 10 8.67 5.13 2.04
N PRO A 11 8.84 4.13 2.96
CA PRO A 11 8.00 3.99 4.15
C PRO A 11 7.94 5.25 5.03
N ALA A 12 9.00 6.06 5.00
CA ALA A 12 9.06 7.31 5.76
C ALA A 12 8.04 8.35 5.26
N HIS A 13 7.60 8.29 4.00
CA HIS A 13 6.58 9.19 3.46
C HIS A 13 5.20 8.87 3.99
N VAL A 14 4.87 7.58 4.14
CA VAL A 14 3.62 7.11 4.76
C VAL A 14 3.50 7.67 6.19
N LYS A 15 4.61 7.76 6.93
CA LYS A 15 4.65 8.33 8.29
C LYS A 15 4.36 9.84 8.36
N LYS A 16 4.42 10.56 7.25
CA LYS A 16 4.14 12.02 7.21
C LYS A 16 2.68 12.33 6.92
N LEU A 17 1.92 11.35 6.43
CA LEU A 17 0.52 11.52 6.08
C LEU A 17 -0.38 11.55 7.32
N LYS A 18 -1.43 12.38 7.23
CA LYS A 18 -2.58 12.39 8.14
C LYS A 18 -3.52 11.23 7.81
N LEU A 19 -4.47 10.95 8.70
CA LEU A 19 -5.36 9.79 8.58
C LEU A 19 -6.24 9.82 7.32
N ASP A 20 -6.80 10.98 7.00
CA ASP A 20 -7.57 11.24 5.77
C ASP A 20 -6.71 11.03 4.51
N GLN A 21 -5.46 11.48 4.54
CA GLN A 21 -4.52 11.28 3.45
C GLN A 21 -4.11 9.81 3.27
N LEU A 22 -4.04 9.04 4.38
CA LEU A 22 -3.80 7.59 4.34
C LEU A 22 -4.98 6.83 3.74
N GLN A 23 -6.22 7.27 4.02
CA GLN A 23 -7.42 6.71 3.38
C GLN A 23 -7.40 6.95 1.88
N GLN A 24 -7.06 8.17 1.45
CA GLN A 24 -6.93 8.48 0.02
C GLN A 24 -5.78 7.68 -0.64
N LEU A 25 -4.64 7.53 0.03
CA LEU A 25 -3.54 6.67 -0.44
C LEU A 25 -4.01 5.22 -0.65
N ALA A 26 -4.80 4.67 0.27
CA ALA A 26 -5.34 3.32 0.14
C ALA A 26 -6.30 3.18 -1.05
N GLU A 27 -7.16 4.18 -1.29
CA GLU A 27 -8.03 4.22 -2.48
C GLU A 27 -7.23 4.25 -3.78
N GLU A 28 -6.20 5.09 -3.84
CA GLU A 28 -5.32 5.21 -5.01
C GLU A 28 -4.58 3.90 -5.30
N ILE A 29 -4.05 3.22 -4.27
CA ILE A 29 -3.39 1.91 -4.40
C ILE A 29 -4.38 0.85 -4.91
N ARG A 30 -5.59 0.77 -4.35
CA ARG A 30 -6.61 -0.19 -4.81
C ARG A 30 -6.98 0.05 -6.27
N HIS A 31 -7.13 1.32 -6.68
CA HIS A 31 -7.42 1.67 -8.06
C HIS A 31 -6.29 1.25 -9.01
N GLU A 32 -5.03 1.47 -8.62
CA GLU A 32 -3.87 1.06 -9.40
C GLU A 32 -3.80 -0.47 -9.54
N LEU A 33 -3.99 -1.21 -8.44
CA LEU A 33 -4.02 -2.69 -8.44
C LEU A 33 -5.09 -3.24 -9.40
N ILE A 34 -6.32 -2.70 -9.35
CA ILE A 34 -7.40 -3.11 -10.25
C ILE A 34 -7.04 -2.79 -11.71
N THR A 35 -6.51 -1.60 -11.97
CA THR A 35 -6.19 -1.14 -13.33
C THR A 35 -5.08 -1.98 -13.96
N VAL A 36 -4.05 -2.34 -13.20
CA VAL A 36 -2.90 -3.12 -13.68
C VAL A 36 -3.27 -4.61 -13.79
N LEU A 37 -3.85 -5.20 -12.76
CA LEU A 37 -4.12 -6.64 -12.72
C LEU A 37 -5.30 -7.05 -13.60
N SER A 38 -6.24 -6.15 -13.91
CA SER A 38 -7.31 -6.44 -14.89
C SER A 38 -6.76 -6.71 -16.30
N LYS A 39 -5.58 -6.17 -16.63
CA LYS A 39 -4.91 -6.35 -17.93
C LYS A 39 -3.92 -7.52 -17.91
N ASN A 40 -3.22 -7.70 -16.80
CA ASN A 40 -2.09 -8.62 -16.71
C ASN A 40 -2.42 -9.96 -16.02
N GLY A 41 -3.56 -10.05 -15.32
CA GLY A 41 -3.85 -11.17 -14.41
C GLY A 41 -3.05 -11.09 -13.11
N GLY A 42 -3.35 -11.98 -12.15
CA GLY A 42 -2.67 -12.06 -10.84
C GLY A 42 -3.64 -12.17 -9.65
N HIS A 43 -3.09 -12.17 -8.43
CA HIS A 43 -3.84 -12.36 -7.18
C HIS A 43 -4.56 -11.08 -6.70
N LEU A 44 -5.55 -10.60 -7.47
CA LEU A 44 -6.24 -9.33 -7.17
C LEU A 44 -6.92 -9.31 -5.80
N GLY A 45 -7.70 -10.34 -5.46
CA GLY A 45 -8.46 -10.39 -4.20
C GLY A 45 -7.57 -10.27 -2.95
N PRO A 46 -6.54 -11.13 -2.80
CA PRO A 46 -5.59 -11.04 -1.69
C PRO A 46 -4.88 -9.69 -1.60
N ASN A 47 -4.39 -9.14 -2.72
CA ASN A 47 -3.73 -7.84 -2.76
C ASN A 47 -4.64 -6.71 -2.28
N LEU A 48 -5.90 -6.71 -2.70
CA LEU A 48 -6.88 -5.72 -2.23
C LEU A 48 -7.16 -5.84 -0.73
N GLY A 49 -7.11 -7.05 -0.17
CA GLY A 49 -7.40 -7.31 1.24
C GLY A 49 -6.33 -6.83 2.22
N VAL A 50 -5.11 -6.52 1.75
CA VAL A 50 -3.98 -6.14 2.62
C VAL A 50 -3.49 -4.71 2.43
N VAL A 51 -4.15 -3.89 1.60
CA VAL A 51 -3.71 -2.51 1.33
C VAL A 51 -3.60 -1.70 2.61
N GLU A 52 -4.69 -1.61 3.39
CA GLU A 52 -4.73 -0.83 4.62
C GLU A 52 -3.80 -1.41 5.70
N LEU A 53 -3.70 -2.74 5.78
CA LEU A 53 -2.76 -3.41 6.68
C LEU A 53 -1.32 -3.02 6.35
N THR A 54 -0.94 -3.06 5.08
CA THR A 54 0.41 -2.74 4.62
C THR A 54 0.76 -1.28 4.91
N ILE A 55 -0.18 -0.36 4.65
CA ILE A 55 -0.03 1.06 5.00
C ILE A 55 0.16 1.22 6.52
N ALA A 56 -0.68 0.56 7.34
CA ALA A 56 -0.61 0.63 8.79
C ALA A 56 0.73 0.08 9.33
N LEU A 57 1.23 -1.03 8.76
CA LEU A 57 2.52 -1.60 9.12
C LEU A 57 3.67 -0.60 8.83
N HIS A 58 3.70 0.01 7.65
CA HIS A 58 4.69 1.04 7.31
C HIS A 58 4.53 2.33 8.14
N ARG A 59 3.32 2.64 8.59
CA ARG A 59 3.04 3.79 9.46
C ARG A 59 3.60 3.58 10.87
N VAL A 60 3.38 2.41 11.45
CA VAL A 60 3.74 2.08 12.83
C VAL A 60 5.21 1.66 12.93
N PHE A 61 5.63 0.67 12.16
CA PHE A 61 6.98 0.11 12.22
C PHE A 61 7.96 0.82 11.29
N SER A 62 9.25 0.58 11.46
CA SER A 62 10.35 1.22 10.72
C SER A 62 11.09 0.21 9.86
N THR A 63 10.54 -0.18 8.72
CA THR A 63 11.25 -0.99 7.72
C THR A 63 12.30 -0.17 6.94
N PRO A 64 13.48 -0.74 6.59
CA PRO A 64 13.86 -2.16 6.71
C PRO A 64 14.50 -2.56 8.05
N LYS A 65 14.60 -1.66 9.03
CA LYS A 65 15.12 -1.98 10.37
C LYS A 65 14.25 -3.04 11.06
N ASP A 66 12.94 -2.80 11.07
CA ASP A 66 11.94 -3.79 11.45
C ASP A 66 11.62 -4.66 10.23
N ARG A 67 11.64 -5.98 10.41
CA ARG A 67 11.44 -6.94 9.33
C ARG A 67 9.99 -7.40 9.29
N PHE A 68 9.37 -7.33 8.10
CA PHE A 68 8.07 -7.91 7.83
C PHE A 68 8.24 -9.26 7.15
N VAL A 69 7.41 -10.23 7.54
CA VAL A 69 7.32 -11.53 6.89
C VAL A 69 5.88 -11.71 6.46
N TRP A 70 5.71 -11.97 5.16
CA TRP A 70 4.42 -12.27 4.54
C TRP A 70 4.39 -13.76 4.25
N ASP A 71 3.47 -14.49 4.87
CA ASP A 71 3.28 -15.92 4.61
C ASP A 71 2.68 -16.13 3.21
N VAL A 72 3.19 -17.09 2.45
CA VAL A 72 2.91 -17.38 1.01
C VAL A 72 3.22 -16.23 0.02
N SER A 73 3.03 -14.96 0.38
CA SER A 73 3.30 -13.75 -0.41
C SER A 73 2.46 -13.57 -1.69
N HIS A 74 1.26 -14.15 -1.71
CA HIS A 74 0.30 -13.97 -2.81
C HIS A 74 -0.65 -12.77 -2.59
N GLN A 75 -0.58 -12.18 -1.40
CA GLN A 75 -1.17 -10.92 -0.99
C GLN A 75 -0.28 -9.73 -1.34
#